data_AF-A0A7X6K7X4-F1
#
_entry.id   AF-A0A7X6K7X4-F1
#
_cell.length_a   1.000
_cell.length_b   1.000
_cell.length_c   1.000
_cell.angle_alpha   90.00
_cell.angle_beta   90.00
_cell.angle_gamma   90.00
#
_symmetry.space_group_name_H-M   'P 1'
#
loop_
_entity.id
_entity.type
_entity.pdbx_description
1 polymer ?
#
loop_
_entity_poly.entity_id
_entity_poly.type
_entity_poly.pdbx_seq_one_letter_code
_entity_poly.pdbx_strand_id
1 'polypeptide(L)' 'MALLRVELDADRDRARRFDDLVTHGAPFPKERELVIEEAWARGYTPTGKVFYRGIGQGQPPTLKFDVEVDITSR' A
#
# COMPACT_ATOMS: atom_id res chain seq x y z
N MET A 1 -12.94 -9.86 7.72
CA MET A 1 -11.97 -8.98 7.04
C MET A 1 -10.67 -8.98 7.79
N ALA A 2 -9.54 -9.02 7.10
CA ALA A 2 -8.21 -8.85 7.67
C ALA A 2 -7.45 -7.74 6.92
N LEU A 3 -6.38 -7.22 7.53
CA LEU A 3 -5.48 -6.26 6.89
C LEU A 3 -4.25 -7.01 6.36
N LEU A 4 -4.05 -6.95 5.05
CA LEU A 4 -2.85 -7.43 4.37
C LEU A 4 -1.87 -6.27 4.21
N ARG A 5 -0.62 -6.46 4.65
CA ARG A 5 0.44 -5.49 4.43
C ARG A 5 1.09 -5.67 3.06
N VAL A 6 1.14 -4.59 2.30
CA VAL A 6 1.83 -4.49 1.02
C VAL A 6 2.91 -3.42 1.13
N GLU A 7 4.08 -3.72 0.57
CA GLU A 7 5.19 -2.78 0.45
C GLU A 7 5.47 -2.56 -1.03
N LEU A 8 5.49 -1.30 -1.46
CA LEU A 8 5.85 -0.92 -2.82
C LEU A 8 7.24 -0.30 -2.82
N ASP A 9 8.10 -0.73 -3.74
CA ASP A 9 9.44 -0.15 -3.88
C ASP A 9 9.38 1.32 -4.31
N ALA A 10 10.20 2.15 -3.69
CA ALA A 10 10.33 3.55 -4.04
C ALA A 10 11.76 4.05 -3.82
N ASP A 11 12.24 4.92 -4.71
CA ASP A 11 13.46 5.66 -4.44
C ASP A 11 13.29 6.60 -3.25
N ARG A 12 14.38 6.89 -2.54
CA ARG A 12 14.36 7.72 -1.32
C ARG A 12 13.67 9.07 -1.50
N ASP A 13 13.96 9.76 -2.60
CA ASP A 13 13.33 11.05 -2.92
C ASP A 13 11.84 10.91 -3.22
N ARG A 14 11.44 9.85 -3.94
CA ARG A 14 10.04 9.56 -4.24
C ARG A 14 9.27 9.23 -2.96
N ALA A 15 9.82 8.37 -2.12
CA ALA A 15 9.20 7.95 -0.87
C ALA A 15 8.91 9.16 0.04
N ARG A 16 9.89 10.05 0.21
CA ARG A 16 9.73 11.28 1.01
C ARG A 16 8.69 12.23 0.43
N ARG A 17 8.71 12.48 -0.89
CA ARG A 17 7.71 13.36 -1.54
C ARG A 17 6.30 12.77 -1.44
N PHE A 18 6.17 11.47 -1.60
CA PHE A 18 4.89 10.78 -1.50
C PHE A 18 4.33 10.86 -0.07
N ASP A 19 5.15 10.57 0.94
CA ASP A 19 4.79 10.66 2.35
C ASP A 19 4.29 12.07 2.73
N ASP A 20 5.02 13.11 2.30
CA ASP A 20 4.62 14.50 2.48
C ASP A 20 3.26 14.80 1.84
N LEU A 21 3.06 14.42 0.57
CA LEU A 21 1.80 14.64 -0.14
C LEU A 21 0.62 13.95 0.56
N VAL A 22 0.75 12.67 0.91
CA VAL A 22 -0.34 11.91 1.54
C VAL A 22 -0.64 12.41 2.94
N THR A 23 0.38 12.83 3.70
CA THR A 23 0.20 13.43 5.03
C THR A 23 -0.56 14.75 4.97
N HIS A 24 -0.41 15.50 3.87
CA HIS A 24 -1.18 16.71 3.58
C HIS A 24 -2.56 16.43 2.91
N GLY A 25 -3.00 15.17 2.85
CA GLY A 25 -4.31 14.79 2.34
C GLY A 25 -4.38 14.58 0.83
N ALA A 26 -3.24 14.52 0.13
CA ALA A 26 -3.24 14.19 -1.29
C ALA A 26 -3.72 12.74 -1.52
N PRO A 27 -4.57 12.52 -2.53
CA PRO A 27 -5.00 11.17 -2.90
C PRO A 27 -3.87 10.41 -3.62
N PHE A 28 -3.89 9.08 -3.53
CA PHE A 28 -2.91 8.17 -4.15
C PHE A 28 -3.59 7.07 -4.99
N PRO A 29 -4.34 7.41 -6.04
CA PRO A 29 -5.13 6.43 -6.79
C PRO A 29 -4.26 5.35 -7.47
N LYS A 30 -3.08 5.73 -7.97
CA LYS A 30 -2.15 4.79 -8.63
C LYS A 30 -1.60 3.76 -7.66
N GLU A 31 -1.08 4.20 -6.51
CA GLU A 31 -0.57 3.29 -5.48
C GLU A 31 -1.68 2.43 -4.89
N ARG A 32 -2.92 2.94 -4.80
CA ARG A 32 -4.09 2.14 -4.40
C ARG A 32 -4.35 0.98 -5.37
N GLU A 33 -4.31 1.23 -6.67
CA GLU A 33 -4.47 0.18 -7.70
C GLU A 33 -3.37 -0.88 -7.58
N LEU A 34 -2.11 -0.45 -7.49
CA LEU A 34 -0.97 -1.37 -7.34
C LEU A 34 -1.09 -2.26 -6.09
N VAL A 35 -1.52 -1.69 -4.96
CA VAL A 35 -1.73 -2.46 -3.72
C VAL A 35 -2.86 -3.48 -3.86
N ILE A 36 -3.92 -3.15 -4.60
CA ILE A 36 -5.04 -4.05 -4.88
C ILE A 36 -4.59 -5.19 -5.80
N GLU A 37 -3.85 -4.87 -6.86
CA GLU A 37 -3.29 -5.87 -7.78
C GLU A 37 -2.35 -6.84 -7.05
N GLU A 38 -1.50 -6.34 -6.16
CA GLU A 38 -0.61 -7.17 -5.35
C GLU A 38 -1.41 -8.10 -4.41
N ALA A 39 -2.51 -7.62 -3.81
CA ALA A 39 -3.38 -8.46 -2.99
C ALA A 39 -3.98 -9.62 -3.80
N TRP A 40 -4.44 -9.33 -5.03
CA TRP A 40 -4.92 -10.35 -5.97
C TRP A 40 -3.81 -11.33 -6.36
N ALA A 41 -2.61 -10.84 -6.66
CA ALA A 41 -1.47 -11.68 -7.02
C ALA A 41 -1.07 -12.64 -5.88
N ARG A 42 -1.26 -12.23 -4.63
CA ARG A 42 -1.07 -13.05 -3.43
C ARG A 42 -2.23 -14.00 -3.11
N GLY A 43 -3.29 -14.01 -3.93
CA GLY A 43 -4.45 -14.88 -3.77
C GLY A 43 -5.48 -14.39 -2.74
N TYR A 44 -5.41 -13.12 -2.33
CA TYR A 44 -6.42 -12.51 -1.44
C TYR A 44 -7.48 -11.76 -2.25
N THR A 45 -8.68 -11.62 -1.69
CA THR A 45 -9.76 -10.80 -2.27
C THR A 45 -9.80 -9.43 -1.58
N PRO A 46 -9.25 -8.36 -2.18
CA PRO A 46 -9.31 -7.02 -1.61
C PRO A 46 -10.72 -6.42 -1.65
N THR A 47 -11.11 -5.74 -0.58
CA THR A 47 -12.36 -4.98 -0.45
C THR A 47 -12.30 -3.60 -1.12
N GLY A 48 -11.11 -3.20 -1.57
CA GLY A 48 -10.82 -1.89 -2.14
C GLY A 48 -10.45 -0.82 -1.13
N LYS A 49 -10.51 -1.06 0.19
CA LYS A 49 -9.99 -0.11 1.19
C LYS A 49 -8.49 -0.28 1.35
N VAL A 50 -7.75 0.81 1.13
CA VAL A 50 -6.29 0.87 1.24
C VAL A 50 -5.91 2.04 2.15
N PHE A 51 -4.98 1.78 3.06
CA PHE A 51 -4.50 2.74 4.04
C PHE A 51 -2.99 2.91 3.88
N TYR A 52 -2.53 4.14 3.68
CA TYR A 52 -1.10 4.43 3.74
C TYR A 52 -0.60 4.35 5.18
N ARG A 53 0.57 3.72 5.39
CA ARG A 53 1.18 3.48 6.70
C ARG A 53 2.56 4.13 6.86
N GLY A 54 2.97 4.95 5.91
CA GLY A 54 4.26 5.65 5.92
C GLY A 54 5.35 4.94 5.12
N ILE A 55 6.59 5.37 5.35
CA ILE A 55 7.78 4.82 4.69
C ILE A 55 8.33 3.63 5.49
N GLY A 56 8.67 2.55 4.79
CA GLY A 56 9.37 1.40 5.31
C GLY A 56 10.87 1.62 5.49
N GLN A 57 11.48 0.84 6.39
CA GLN A 57 12.91 0.95 6.72
C GLN A 57 13.81 0.16 5.76
N GLY A 58 13.29 -0.35 4.63
CA GLY A 58 14.08 -1.05 3.62
C GLY A 58 15.18 -0.17 3.00
N GLN A 59 16.17 -0.82 2.40
CA GLN A 59 17.13 -0.17 1.48
C GLN A 59 17.09 -0.91 0.13
N PRO A 60 16.50 -0.33 -0.93
CA PRO A 60 15.86 1.00 -0.98
C PRO A 60 14.59 1.10 -0.12
N PRO A 61 14.17 2.32 0.28
CA PRO A 61 12.96 2.50 1.09
C PRO A 61 11.71 2.00 0.37
N THR A 62 10.71 1.56 1.13
CA THR A 62 9.43 1.09 0.60
C THR A 62 8.31 2.03 1.05
N LEU A 63 7.21 2.09 0.31
CA LEU A 63 5.96 2.69 0.75
C LEU A 63 5.09 1.58 1.35
N LYS A 64 4.66 1.76 2.60
CA LYS A 64 3.87 0.76 3.33
C LYS A 64 2.39 1.05 3.20
N PHE A 65 1.62 0.04 2.86
CA PHE A 65 0.18 0.10 2.78
C PHE A 65 -0.46 -1.10 3.50
N ASP A 66 -1.63 -0.86 4.07
CA ASP A 66 -2.54 -1.92 4.52
C ASP A 66 -3.74 -1.94 3.59
N VAL A 67 -4.08 -3.11 3.07
CA VAL A 67 -5.31 -3.33 2.29
C VAL A 67 -6.23 -4.28 3.03
N GLU A 68 -7.50 -3.90 3.14
CA GLU A 68 -8.52 -4.75 3.75
C GLU A 68 -8.91 -5.85 2.75
N VAL A 69 -8.74 -7.11 3.17
CA VAL A 69 -9.02 -8.31 2.39
C VAL A 69 -10.06 -9.20 3.07
N ASP A 70 -10.82 -9.93 2.26
CA ASP A 70 -11.70 -11.01 2.70
C ASP A 70 -10.86 -12.26 3.03
N ILE A 71 -11.17 -12.90 4.16
CA ILE A 71 -10.46 -14.10 4.66
C ILE A 71 -11.33 -15.37 4.56
N THR A 72 -12.55 -15.23 4.06
CA THR A 72 -13.55 -16.29 3.95
C THR A 72 -13.34 -17.14 2.68
N SER A 73 -12.42 -16.75 1.80
CA SER A 73 -12.12 -17.44 0.54
C SER A 73 -10.96 -18.47 0.62
N ARG A 74 -10.66 -19.02 1.80
CA ARG A 74 -9.59 -20.02 1.97
C ARG A 74 -10.10 -21.39 2.39
#